data_AF-A0A0B6ZLJ3-F1
#
_entry.id   AF-A0A0B6ZLJ3-F1
#
_cell.length_a   1.000
_cell.length_b   1.000
_cell.length_c   1.000
_cell.angle_alpha   90.00
_cell.angle_beta   90.00
_cell.angle_gamma   90.00
#
_symmetry.space_group_name_H-M   'P 1'
#
loop_
_entity.id
_entity.type
_entity.pdbx_description
1 polymer ?
#
loop_
_entity_poly.entity_id
_entity_poly.type
_entity_poly.pdbx_seq_one_letter_code
_entity_poly.pdbx_strand_id
1 'polypeptide(L)'
;MADIDVEDENILTSIFKDSFPDSWQENPDFVQYLVELSSYGADRLAREPDRLAEEKAQILAETQDLAFHNYTTFIQTADCSREIFQDFQIIEQNLEDLLDKLPHFSNECGKVIQKAQEISSSRRMNTLTLQRHT
;
A
#
# COMPACT_ATOMS: atom_id res chain seq x y z
N MET A 1 -29.00 -6.68 -24.35
CA MET A 1 -28.54 -7.78 -23.49
C MET A 1 -29.13 -9.04 -24.13
N ALA A 2 -28.33 -9.73 -24.94
CA ALA A 2 -28.78 -10.99 -25.54
C ALA A 2 -28.65 -12.04 -24.45
N ASP A 3 -29.79 -12.53 -23.96
CA ASP A 3 -29.86 -13.62 -23.00
C ASP A 3 -29.38 -14.89 -23.72
N ILE A 4 -28.30 -15.50 -23.23
CA ILE A 4 -27.83 -16.79 -23.78
C ILE A 4 -28.83 -17.84 -23.28
N ASP A 5 -29.48 -18.54 -24.22
CA ASP A 5 -30.49 -19.53 -23.86
C ASP A 5 -29.86 -20.66 -23.03
N VAL A 6 -30.62 -21.21 -22.10
CA VAL A 6 -30.16 -22.26 -21.16
C VAL A 6 -29.72 -23.52 -21.93
N GLU A 7 -30.28 -23.75 -23.12
CA GLU A 7 -29.85 -24.81 -24.03
C GLU A 7 -28.48 -24.54 -24.67
N ASP A 8 -28.19 -23.29 -25.03
CA ASP A 8 -26.89 -22.88 -25.57
C ASP A 8 -25.79 -22.97 -24.50
N GLU A 9 -26.10 -22.63 -23.25
CA GLU A 9 -25.17 -22.82 -22.12
C GLU A 9 -24.80 -24.29 -21.89
N ASN A 10 -25.77 -25.21 -22.00
CA ASN A 10 -25.53 -26.64 -21.85
C ASN A 10 -24.70 -27.23 -23.00
N ILE A 11 -24.83 -26.68 -24.21
CA ILE A 11 -24.03 -27.05 -25.38
C ILE A 11 -22.60 -26.55 -25.22
N LEU A 12 -22.41 -25.28 -24.83
CA LEU A 12 -21.09 -24.70 -24.61
C LEU A 12 -20.33 -25.41 -23.50
N THR A 13 -20.98 -25.70 -22.37
CA THR A 13 -20.37 -26.41 -21.23
C THR A 13 -20.06 -27.88 -21.55
N SER A 14 -20.80 -28.52 -22.47
CA SER A 14 -20.50 -29.90 -22.90
C SER A 14 -19.37 -29.97 -23.94
N ILE A 15 -19.30 -29.01 -24.87
CA ILE A 15 -18.31 -29.00 -25.95
C ILE A 15 -16.95 -28.45 -25.48
N PHE A 16 -16.96 -27.45 -24.59
CA PHE A 16 -15.77 -26.72 -24.16
C PHE A 16 -15.40 -26.96 -22.69
N LYS A 17 -15.84 -28.09 -22.14
CA LYS A 17 -15.75 -28.43 -20.71
C LYS A 17 -14.33 -28.30 -20.11
N ASP A 18 -13.31 -28.54 -20.93
CA ASP A 18 -11.90 -28.45 -20.54
C ASP A 18 -11.19 -27.20 -21.10
N SER A 19 -11.91 -26.36 -21.85
CA SER A 19 -11.36 -25.22 -22.60
C SER A 19 -11.61 -23.87 -21.93
N PHE A 20 -12.56 -23.80 -20.99
CA PHE A 20 -12.88 -22.56 -20.27
C PHE A 20 -12.58 -22.67 -18.77
N PRO A 21 -12.10 -21.58 -18.12
CA PRO A 21 -11.96 -21.52 -16.67
C PRO A 21 -13.31 -21.65 -15.96
N ASP A 22 -13.36 -22.25 -14.77
CA ASP A 22 -14.62 -22.51 -14.03
C ASP A 22 -15.50 -21.26 -13.78
N SER A 23 -14.93 -20.06 -13.82
CA SER A 23 -15.62 -18.77 -13.59
C SER A 23 -15.76 -17.89 -14.84
N TRP A 24 -15.67 -18.46 -16.05
CA TRP A 24 -15.72 -17.69 -17.30
C TRP A 24 -17.01 -16.86 -17.47
N GLN A 25 -18.13 -17.36 -16.95
CA GLN A 25 -19.45 -16.68 -17.00
C GLN A 25 -19.52 -15.43 -16.12
N GLU A 26 -18.62 -15.29 -15.14
CA GLU A 26 -18.56 -14.12 -14.26
C GLU A 26 -17.87 -12.92 -14.93
N ASN A 27 -17.18 -13.15 -16.05
CA ASN A 27 -16.51 -12.11 -16.81
C ASN A 27 -17.40 -11.63 -17.98
N PRO A 28 -18.04 -10.45 -17.87
CA PRO A 28 -18.96 -9.96 -18.91
C PRO A 28 -18.27 -9.69 -20.24
N ASP A 29 -17.00 -9.28 -20.24
CA ASP A 29 -16.23 -9.02 -21.46
C ASP A 29 -15.95 -10.33 -22.21
N PHE A 30 -15.66 -11.40 -21.46
CA PHE A 30 -15.44 -12.73 -22.02
C PHE A 30 -16.72 -13.30 -22.66
N VAL A 31 -17.85 -13.16 -21.96
CA VAL A 31 -19.17 -13.59 -22.48
C VAL A 31 -19.55 -12.79 -23.73
N GLN A 32 -19.35 -11.47 -23.71
CA GLN A 32 -19.61 -10.60 -24.86
C GLN A 32 -18.74 -11.00 -26.06
N TYR A 33 -17.48 -11.33 -25.82
CA TYR A 33 -16.57 -11.77 -26.88
C TYR A 33 -16.97 -13.12 -27.48
N LEU A 34 -17.46 -14.07 -26.67
CA LEU A 34 -18.00 -15.33 -27.17
C LEU A 34 -19.23 -15.13 -28.08
N VAL A 35 -20.12 -14.20 -27.72
CA VAL A 35 -21.27 -13.82 -28.56
C VAL A 35 -20.80 -13.16 -29.86
N GLU A 36 -19.72 -12.39 -29.81
CA GLU A 36 -19.13 -11.82 -31.02
C GLU A 36 -18.53 -12.92 -31.91
N LEU A 37 -17.79 -13.87 -31.34
CA LEU A 37 -17.20 -15.00 -32.07
C LEU A 37 -18.26 -15.89 -32.72
N SER A 38 -19.40 -16.12 -32.05
CA SER A 38 -20.50 -16.91 -32.62
C SER A 38 -21.19 -16.21 -33.80
N SER A 39 -21.05 -14.89 -33.91
CA SER A 39 -21.53 -14.11 -35.06
C SER A 39 -20.59 -14.11 -36.27
N TYR A 40 -19.36 -14.62 -36.11
CA TYR A 40 -18.36 -14.63 -37.19
C TYR A 40 -18.57 -15.78 -38.18
N GLY A 41 -18.33 -15.51 -39.46
CA GLY A 41 -18.24 -16.57 -40.47
C GLY A 41 -16.95 -17.39 -40.35
N ALA A 42 -16.94 -18.61 -40.92
CA ALA A 42 -15.83 -19.56 -40.81
C ALA A 42 -14.46 -18.98 -41.21
N ASP A 43 -14.40 -18.18 -42.28
CA ASP A 43 -13.15 -17.55 -42.74
C ASP A 43 -12.59 -16.54 -41.74
N ARG A 44 -13.47 -15.81 -41.04
CA ARG A 44 -13.07 -14.82 -40.02
C ARG A 44 -12.64 -15.54 -38.75
N LEU A 45 -13.39 -16.56 -38.34
CA LEU A 45 -13.07 -17.36 -37.17
C LEU A 45 -11.72 -18.10 -37.33
N ALA A 46 -11.40 -18.56 -38.55
CA ALA A 46 -10.12 -19.21 -38.84
C ALA A 46 -8.91 -18.27 -38.70
N ARG A 47 -9.08 -16.96 -38.90
CA ARG A 47 -8.02 -15.94 -38.76
C ARG A 47 -7.93 -15.33 -37.37
N GLU A 48 -8.93 -15.56 -36.54
CA GLU A 48 -9.00 -15.00 -35.20
C GLU A 48 -7.81 -15.40 -34.30
N PRO A 49 -7.33 -16.66 -34.31
CA PRO A 49 -6.16 -17.04 -33.53
C PRO A 49 -4.90 -16.26 -33.90
N ASP A 50 -4.67 -16.03 -35.21
CA ASP A 50 -3.52 -15.27 -35.70
C ASP A 50 -3.62 -13.80 -35.30
N ARG A 51 -4.83 -13.22 -35.40
CA ARG A 51 -5.10 -11.84 -34.95
C ARG A 51 -4.80 -11.66 -33.47
N LEU A 52 -5.28 -12.57 -32.62
CA LEU A 52 -5.03 -12.55 -31.18
C LEU A 52 -3.54 -12.75 -30.85
N ALA A 53 -2.84 -13.58 -31.61
CA ALA A 53 -1.40 -13.78 -31.43
C ALA A 53 -0.60 -12.52 -31.76
N GLU A 54 -0.96 -11.82 -32.85
CA GLU A 54 -0.34 -10.55 -33.24
C GLU A 54 -0.63 -9.45 -32.22
N GLU A 55 -1.88 -9.30 -31.81
CA GLU A 55 -2.29 -8.33 -30.78
C GLU A 55 -1.56 -8.58 -29.45
N LYS A 56 -1.48 -9.84 -29.00
CA LYS A 56 -0.72 -10.23 -27.82
C LYS A 56 0.75 -9.87 -27.96
N ALA A 57 1.36 -10.14 -29.11
CA ALA A 57 2.77 -9.82 -29.36
C ALA A 57 3.00 -8.29 -29.33
N GLN A 58 2.10 -7.51 -29.90
CA GLN A 58 2.13 -6.06 -29.87
C GLN A 58 2.02 -5.52 -28.44
N ILE A 59 1.02 -5.95 -27.66
CA ILE A 59 0.84 -5.52 -26.26
C ILE A 59 2.09 -5.86 -25.43
N LEU A 60 2.68 -7.03 -25.64
CA LEU A 60 3.92 -7.42 -24.96
C LEU A 60 5.09 -6.51 -25.33
N ALA A 61 5.25 -6.18 -26.61
CA ALA A 61 6.30 -5.28 -27.07
C ALA A 61 6.11 -3.86 -26.51
N GLU A 62 4.88 -3.33 -26.55
CA GLU A 62 4.55 -2.02 -25.97
C GLU A 62 4.77 -1.99 -24.45
N THR A 63 4.40 -3.05 -23.74
CA THR A 63 4.62 -3.16 -22.30
C THR A 63 6.11 -3.20 -21.96
N GLN A 64 6.91 -3.93 -22.74
CA GLN A 64 8.36 -3.97 -22.57
C GLN A 64 9.00 -2.61 -22.87
N ASP A 65 8.56 -1.95 -23.94
CA ASP A 65 9.05 -0.63 -24.31
C ASP A 65 8.73 0.42 -23.24
N LEU A 66 7.50 0.39 -22.71
CA LEU A 66 7.09 1.24 -21.59
C LEU A 66 7.93 0.97 -20.34
N ALA A 67 8.14 -0.31 -20.00
CA ALA A 67 8.95 -0.71 -18.87
C ALA A 67 10.41 -0.27 -19.04
N PHE A 68 10.97 -0.35 -20.25
CA PHE A 68 12.33 0.08 -20.56
C PHE A 68 12.48 1.60 -20.46
N HIS A 69 11.60 2.36 -21.11
CA HIS A 69 11.62 3.83 -21.08
C HIS A 69 11.43 4.40 -19.68
N ASN A 70 10.58 3.78 -18.87
CA ASN A 70 10.26 4.25 -17.51
C ASN A 70 11.07 3.53 -16.42
N TYR A 71 12.00 2.65 -16.78
CA TYR A 71 12.75 1.84 -15.81
C TYR A 71 13.43 2.72 -14.76
N THR A 72 14.07 3.82 -15.18
CA THR A 72 14.70 4.79 -14.28
C THR A 72 13.70 5.39 -13.30
N THR A 73 12.50 5.77 -13.77
CA THR A 73 11.44 6.33 -12.92
C THR A 73 10.92 5.30 -11.93
N PHE A 74 10.73 4.05 -12.34
CA PHE A 74 10.29 2.98 -11.44
C PHE A 74 11.31 2.72 -10.33
N ILE A 75 12.59 2.62 -10.67
CA ILE A 75 13.67 2.43 -9.69
C ILE A 75 13.75 3.63 -8.75
N GLN A 76 13.81 4.85 -9.29
CA GLN A 76 13.86 6.07 -8.48
C GLN A 76 12.66 6.21 -7.55
N THR A 77 11.46 5.87 -8.03
CA THR A 77 10.24 5.91 -7.21
C THR A 77 10.30 4.88 -6.09
N ALA A 78 10.75 3.66 -6.39
CA ALA A 78 10.90 2.61 -5.39
C ALA A 78 11.95 2.96 -4.33
N ASP A 79 13.08 3.54 -4.74
CA ASP A 79 14.15 3.95 -3.83
C ASP A 79 13.71 5.14 -2.97
N CYS A 80 13.10 6.18 -3.57
CA CYS A 80 12.53 7.30 -2.82
C CYS A 80 11.44 6.84 -1.83
N SER A 81 10.56 5.92 -2.24
CA SER A 81 9.57 5.34 -1.34
C SER A 81 10.21 4.56 -0.19
N ARG A 82 11.34 3.87 -0.44
CA ARG A 82 12.08 3.16 0.61
C ARG A 82 12.75 4.14 1.58
N GLU A 83 13.36 5.20 1.08
CA GLU A 83 13.95 6.26 1.90
C GLU A 83 12.90 6.92 2.79
N ILE A 84 11.76 7.32 2.23
CA ILE A 84 10.64 7.89 2.99
C ILE A 84 10.18 6.93 4.10
N PHE A 85 10.08 5.63 3.80
CA PHE A 85 9.70 4.64 4.81
C PHE A 85 10.73 4.55 5.95
N GLN A 86 12.02 4.57 5.63
CA GLN A 86 13.09 4.57 6.65
C GLN A 86 13.06 5.84 7.50
N ASP A 87 12.84 7.00 6.88
CA ASP A 87 12.69 8.27 7.60
C ASP A 87 11.53 8.23 8.59
N PHE A 88 10.38 7.66 8.19
CA PHE A 88 9.25 7.48 9.09
C PHE A 88 9.59 6.58 10.28
N GLN A 89 10.35 5.49 10.08
CA GLN A 89 10.79 4.62 11.17
C GLN A 89 11.73 5.35 12.15
N ILE A 90 12.63 6.20 11.64
CA ILE A 90 13.51 7.01 12.50
C ILE A 90 12.70 8.01 13.31
N ILE A 91 11.71 8.67 12.69
CA ILE A 91 10.82 9.62 13.38
C ILE A 91 10.02 8.90 14.47
N GLU A 92 9.47 7.73 14.17
CA GLU A 92 8.74 6.90 15.14
C GLU A 92 9.62 6.56 16.35
N GLN A 93 10.84 6.06 16.13
CA GLN A 93 11.78 5.76 17.20
C GLN A 93 12.12 7.00 18.04
N ASN A 94 12.34 8.15 17.41
CA ASN A 94 12.63 9.40 18.12
C ASN A 94 11.44 9.87 18.97
N LEU A 95 10.21 9.66 18.49
CA LEU A 95 9.00 9.99 19.24
C LEU A 95 8.82 9.05 20.44
N GLU A 96 9.05 7.75 20.26
CA GLU A 96 9.05 6.79 21.37
C GLU A 96 10.08 7.15 22.43
N ASP A 97 11.32 7.44 22.02
CA ASP A 97 12.39 7.89 22.90
C ASP A 97 12.02 9.17 23.65
N LEU A 98 11.37 10.12 22.98
CA LEU A 98 10.92 11.36 23.59
C LEU A 98 9.83 11.09 24.63
N LEU A 99 8.84 10.24 24.31
CA LEU A 99 7.76 9.85 25.21
C LEU A 99 8.29 9.14 26.45
N ASP A 100 9.34 8.33 26.33
CA ASP A 100 9.99 7.66 27.46
C ASP A 100 10.81 8.63 28.33
N LYS A 101 11.55 9.56 27.71
CA LYS A 101 12.47 10.48 28.43
C LYS A 101 11.76 11.67 29.09
N LEU A 102 10.63 12.14 28.54
CA LEU A 102 9.92 13.33 29.05
C LEU A 102 9.45 13.18 30.50
N PRO A 103 8.81 12.07 30.90
CA PRO A 103 8.42 11.83 32.29
C PRO A 103 9.61 11.82 33.26
N HIS A 104 10.72 11.19 32.85
CA HIS A 104 11.96 11.18 33.62
C HIS A 104 12.50 12.59 33.84
N PHE A 105 12.57 13.38 32.78
CA PHE A 105 13.00 14.78 32.84
C PHE A 105 12.09 15.63 33.75
N SER A 106 10.77 15.45 33.64
CA SER A 106 9.78 16.13 34.48
C SER A 106 9.98 15.79 35.97
N ASN A 107 10.20 14.52 36.28
CA ASN A 107 10.45 14.05 37.64
C ASN A 107 11.74 14.66 38.24
N GLU A 108 12.84 14.66 37.48
CA GLU A 108 14.08 15.29 37.93
C GLU A 108 13.92 16.80 38.15
N CYS A 109 13.19 17.50 37.28
CA CYS A 109 12.82 18.91 37.49
C CYS A 109 12.04 19.09 38.80
N GLY A 110 11.08 18.21 39.09
CA GLY A 110 10.32 18.20 40.34
C GLY A 110 11.24 18.08 41.58
N LYS A 111 12.21 17.17 41.53
CA LYS A 111 13.21 17.00 42.62
C LYS A 111 14.08 18.25 42.82
N VAL A 112 14.48 18.90 41.72
CA VAL A 112 15.25 20.16 41.78
C VAL A 112 14.44 21.26 42.46
N ILE A 113 13.16 21.41 42.10
CA ILE A 113 12.26 22.39 42.72
C ILE A 113 12.09 22.10 44.21
N GLN A 114 11.88 20.83 44.59
CA GLN A 114 11.74 20.43 46.00
C GLN A 114 13.00 20.79 46.80
N LYS A 115 14.19 20.41 46.32
CA LYS A 115 15.46 20.75 46.98
C LYS A 115 15.66 22.26 47.11
N ALA A 116 15.32 23.02 46.07
CA ALA A 116 15.40 24.48 46.12
C ALA A 116 14.49 25.07 47.21
N GLN A 117 13.27 24.54 47.36
CA GLN A 117 12.34 24.95 48.41
C GLN A 117 12.87 24.62 49.81
N GLU A 118 13.39 23.41 50.02
CA GLU A 118 14.00 23.00 51.29
C GLU A 118 15.16 23.92 51.69
N ILE A 119 16.07 24.22 50.75
CA ILE A 119 17.19 25.14 50.98
C ILE A 119 16.69 26.54 51.32
N SER A 120 15.66 27.04 50.61
CA SER A 120 15.09 28.37 50.87
C SER A 120 14.45 28.46 52.26
N SER A 121 13.75 27.42 52.69
CA SER A 121 13.13 27.32 54.02
C SER A 121 14.20 27.26 55.11
N SER A 122 15.22 26.43 54.93
CA SER A 122 16.37 26.32 55.84
C SER A 122 17.08 27.68 55.99
N ARG A 123 17.34 28.38 54.88
CA ARG A 123 17.93 29.73 54.91
C ARG A 123 17.04 30.71 55.68
N ARG A 124 15.73 30.72 55.43
CA ARG A 124 14.78 31.60 56.15
C ARG A 124 14.81 31.34 57.66
N MET A 125 14.78 30.07 58.08
CA MET A 125 14.86 29.68 59.48
C MET A 125 16.19 30.08 60.14
N ASN A 126 17.30 29.93 59.43
CA ASN A 126 18.62 30.36 59.91
C ASN A 126 18.68 31.88 60.08
N THR A 127 18.17 32.65 59.12
CA THR A 127 18.11 34.12 59.22
C THR A 127 17.26 34.56 60.42
N LEU A 128 16.09 33.95 60.63
CA LEU A 128 15.23 34.26 61.78
C LEU A 128 15.89 33.92 63.12
N THR A 129 16.60 32.79 63.20
CA THR A 129 17.34 32.40 64.40
C THR A 129 18.48 33.38 64.70
N LEU A 130 19.24 33.77 63.68
CA LEU A 130 20.32 34.76 63.82
C LEU A 130 19.79 36.11 64.31
N GLN A 131 18.70 36.62 63.70
CA GLN A 131 18.06 37.88 64.12
C GLN A 131 17.53 37.86 65.56
N ARG A 132 17.30 36.68 66.15
CA ARG A 132 16.80 36.54 67.52
C ARG A 132 17.92 36.51 68.56
N HIS A 133 19.15 36.25 68.13
CA HIS A 133 20.34 36.09 68.99
C HIS A 133 21.40 37.18 68.78
N THR A 134 21.11 38.18 67.95
CA THR A 134 21.76 39.51 67.89
C THR A 134 20.82 40.56 68.46
#